data_AF-A0A2N7BHT9-F1
#
_entry.id   AF-A0A2N7BHT9-F1
#
_cell.length_a   1.000
_cell.length_b   1.000
_cell.length_c   1.000
_cell.angle_alpha   90.00
_cell.angle_beta   90.00
_cell.angle_gamma   90.00
#
_symmetry.space_group_name_H-M   'P 1'
#
loop_
_entity.id
_entity.type
_entity.pdbx_description
1 polymer ?
#
loop_
_entity_poly.entity_id
_entity_poly.type
_entity_poly.pdbx_seq_one_letter_code
_entity_poly.pdbx_strand_id
1 'polypeptide(L)'
;MDAVHPTQATKLSCGWIRKGQGKFIETTGSRTRVNLNGALPLKNISATITDAYETIDSESIVCFFWKLKKEHYPLERLWKIMNEHVRYNVYFLSKTSFTSAIKKFFDVTLPEIGRLPSRYYA
;
A
#
# COMPACT_ATOMS: atom_id res chain seq x y z
N MET A 1 9.10 -3.91 -4.65
CA MET A 1 7.87 -3.75 -5.44
C MET A 1 8.13 -4.44 -6.75
N ASP A 2 7.20 -5.27 -7.18
CA ASP A 2 7.29 -5.97 -8.46
C ASP A 2 6.00 -5.70 -9.25
N ALA A 3 6.15 -5.60 -10.57
CA ALA A 3 5.08 -5.30 -11.50
C ALA A 3 5.22 -6.29 -12.67
N VAL A 4 4.25 -7.21 -12.78
CA VAL A 4 4.33 -8.29 -13.76
C VAL A 4 3.58 -7.89 -15.02
N HIS A 5 4.29 -7.79 -16.15
CA HIS A 5 3.65 -7.73 -17.45
C HIS A 5 3.12 -9.12 -17.82
N PRO A 6 1.83 -9.29 -18.14
CA PRO A 6 1.28 -10.60 -18.45
C PRO A 6 1.84 -11.12 -19.78
N THR A 7 2.45 -12.30 -19.76
CA THR A 7 2.77 -13.06 -20.98
C THR A 7 1.57 -13.92 -21.33
N GLN A 8 0.94 -13.69 -22.49
CA GLN A 8 -0.14 -14.54 -22.99
C GLN A 8 0.47 -15.78 -23.66
N ALA A 9 0.67 -16.83 -22.86
CA ALA A 9 0.97 -18.15 -23.35
C ALA A 9 -0.18 -19.09 -22.96
N THR A 10 -0.78 -19.76 -23.95
CA THR A 10 -1.72 -20.86 -23.69
C THR A 10 -0.96 -21.99 -23.00
N LYS A 11 -1.19 -22.15 -21.69
CA LYS A 11 -0.59 -23.22 -20.91
C LYS A 11 -1.66 -24.29 -20.67
N LEU A 12 -1.45 -25.47 -21.24
CA LEU A 12 -2.30 -26.65 -20.97
C LEU A 12 -2.04 -27.08 -19.53
N SER A 13 -3.05 -26.98 -18.65
CA SER A 13 -2.94 -27.40 -17.25
C SER A 13 -3.19 -28.89 -17.06
N CYS A 14 -4.09 -29.48 -17.86
CA CYS A 14 -4.44 -30.90 -17.79
C CYS A 14 -5.08 -31.38 -19.10
N GLY A 15 -4.88 -32.65 -19.45
CA GLY A 15 -5.55 -33.29 -20.59
C GLY A 15 -4.80 -34.52 -21.12
N TRP A 16 -5.51 -35.62 -21.33
CA TRP A 16 -4.99 -36.81 -22.00
C TRP A 16 -5.32 -36.73 -23.50
N ILE A 17 -4.30 -36.73 -24.36
CA ILE A 17 -4.45 -36.77 -25.82
C ILE A 17 -3.98 -38.14 -26.30
N ARG A 18 -4.85 -38.85 -27.03
CA ARG A 18 -4.51 -40.17 -27.59
C ARG A 18 -3.44 -40.02 -28.67
N LYS A 19 -2.46 -40.93 -28.68
CA LYS A 19 -1.38 -40.96 -29.67
C LYS A 19 -1.98 -41.07 -31.08
N GLY A 20 -1.62 -40.15 -31.97
CA GLY A 20 -2.13 -40.10 -33.35
C GLY A 20 -3.40 -39.28 -33.57
N GLN A 21 -4.03 -38.72 -32.52
CA GLN A 21 -5.15 -37.76 -32.68
C GLN A 21 -4.70 -36.33 -32.38
N GLY A 22 -4.78 -35.46 -33.38
CA GLY A 22 -4.66 -34.01 -33.18
C GLY A 22 -5.91 -33.47 -32.49
N LYS A 23 -5.76 -32.80 -31.34
CA LYS A 23 -6.85 -32.09 -30.68
C LYS A 23 -6.64 -30.59 -30.85
N PHE A 24 -7.62 -29.91 -31.44
CA PHE A 24 -7.61 -28.46 -31.56
C PHE A 24 -7.76 -27.86 -30.16
N ILE A 25 -6.83 -27.00 -29.76
CA ILE A 25 -6.89 -26.26 -28.51
C ILE A 25 -7.44 -24.89 -28.88
N GLU A 26 -8.68 -24.62 -28.47
CA GLU A 26 -9.22 -23.28 -28.63
C GLU A 26 -8.35 -22.31 -27.83
N THR A 27 -7.79 -21.33 -28.52
CA THR A 27 -7.20 -20.17 -27.85
C THR A 27 -8.35 -19.37 -27.28
N THR A 28 -8.59 -19.51 -25.97
CA THR A 28 -9.56 -18.66 -25.27
C THR A 28 -9.04 -17.23 -25.25
N GLY A 29 -9.39 -16.43 -26.26
CA GLY A 29 -9.02 -15.03 -26.39
C GLY A 29 -9.72 -14.10 -25.38
N SER A 30 -10.64 -14.63 -24.56
CA SER A 30 -11.47 -13.86 -23.63
C SER A 30 -10.90 -13.73 -22.21
N ARG A 31 -9.65 -14.14 -21.95
CA ARG A 31 -9.05 -13.93 -20.63
C ARG A 31 -8.73 -12.46 -20.41
N THR A 32 -9.52 -11.81 -19.55
CA THR A 32 -9.25 -10.46 -19.04
C THR A 32 -7.87 -10.43 -18.37
N ARG A 33 -7.02 -9.51 -18.83
CA ARG A 33 -5.70 -9.26 -18.21
C ARG A 33 -5.94 -8.51 -16.89
N VAL A 34 -5.27 -8.93 -15.83
CA VAL A 34 -5.29 -8.24 -14.54
C VAL A 34 -3.90 -7.68 -14.28
N ASN A 35 -3.80 -6.37 -14.12
CA ASN A 35 -2.54 -5.71 -13.76
C ASN A 35 -2.51 -5.52 -12.25
N LEU A 36 -1.50 -6.08 -11.58
CA LEU A 36 -1.40 -6.10 -10.12
C LEU A 36 -0.10 -5.43 -9.68
N ASN A 37 -0.22 -4.48 -8.75
CA ASN A 37 0.90 -3.96 -7.98
C ASN A 37 0.91 -4.62 -6.60
N GLY A 38 2.05 -5.14 -6.19
CA GLY A 38 2.21 -5.87 -4.93
C GLY A 38 3.45 -5.45 -4.15
N ALA A 39 3.32 -5.43 -2.82
CA ALA A 39 4.41 -5.28 -1.88
C ALA A 39 4.31 -6.36 -0.81
N LEU A 40 5.36 -7.19 -0.72
CA LEU A 40 5.47 -8.31 0.19
C LEU A 40 6.43 -7.95 1.35
N PRO A 41 5.92 -7.80 2.59
CA PRO A 41 6.78 -7.59 3.74
C PRO A 41 7.52 -8.87 4.11
N LEU A 42 8.86 -8.83 4.12
CA LEU A 42 9.68 -10.02 4.39
C LEU A 42 9.52 -10.57 5.82
N LYS A 43 9.18 -9.69 6.78
CA LYS A 43 8.98 -10.07 8.19
C LYS A 43 7.58 -10.63 8.45
N ASN A 44 6.62 -10.32 7.58
CA ASN A 44 5.24 -10.75 7.72
C ASN A 44 4.57 -10.87 6.35
N ILE A 45 4.65 -12.08 5.79
CA ILE A 45 4.07 -12.40 4.49
C ILE A 45 2.55 -12.19 4.48
N SER A 46 1.86 -12.38 5.61
CA SER A 46 0.40 -12.17 5.69
C SER A 46 0.00 -10.70 5.59
N ALA A 47 0.94 -9.77 5.74
CA ALA A 47 0.72 -8.33 5.59
C ALA A 47 0.99 -7.84 4.16
N THR A 48 0.98 -8.74 3.17
CA THR A 48 1.14 -8.38 1.74
C THR A 48 0.04 -7.40 1.32
N ILE A 49 0.44 -6.29 0.70
CA ILE A 49 -0.48 -5.31 0.13
C ILE A 49 -0.48 -5.50 -1.39
N THR A 50 -1.67 -5.68 -1.95
CA THR A 50 -1.90 -5.76 -3.40
C THR A 50 -3.01 -4.80 -3.82
N ASP A 51 -2.90 -4.24 -5.01
CA ASP A 51 -3.99 -3.55 -5.71
C ASP A 51 -3.97 -3.87 -7.21
N ALA A 52 -5.16 -3.88 -7.81
CA ALA A 52 -5.34 -4.06 -9.24
C ALA A 52 -5.58 -2.71 -9.92
N TYR A 53 -4.98 -2.51 -11.08
CA TYR A 53 -5.11 -1.31 -11.89
C TYR A 53 -5.49 -1.66 -13.34
N GLU A 54 -6.00 -0.69 -14.09
CA GLU A 54 -6.28 -0.88 -15.52
C GLU A 54 -4.99 -0.91 -16.34
N THR A 55 -4.06 -0.01 -16.03
CA THR A 55 -2.72 0.09 -16.62
C THR A 55 -1.65 0.20 -15.53
N ILE A 56 -0.42 -0.27 -15.83
CA ILE A 56 0.75 -0.02 -14.99
C ILE A 56 1.50 1.14 -15.59
N ASP A 57 1.20 2.33 -15.10
CA ASP A 57 1.82 3.59 -15.45
C ASP A 57 2.34 4.32 -14.19
N SER A 58 2.93 5.48 -14.37
CA SER A 58 3.45 6.29 -13.27
C SER A 58 2.39 6.64 -12.23
N GLU A 59 1.16 6.94 -12.64
CA GLU A 59 0.05 7.28 -11.74
C GLU A 59 -0.35 6.09 -10.87
N SER A 60 -0.49 4.90 -11.47
CA SER A 60 -0.79 3.66 -10.75
C SER A 60 0.27 3.33 -9.69
N ILE A 61 1.55 3.59 -10.01
CA ILE A 61 2.68 3.35 -9.12
C ILE A 61 2.67 4.38 -7.97
N VAL A 62 2.45 5.67 -8.27
CA VAL A 62 2.36 6.74 -7.26
C VAL A 62 1.22 6.45 -6.28
N CYS A 63 0.05 6.08 -6.80
CA CYS A 63 -1.11 5.73 -5.99
C CYS A 63 -0.82 4.53 -5.08
N PHE A 64 -0.17 3.50 -5.62
CA PHE A 64 0.25 2.33 -4.83
C PHE A 64 1.24 2.69 -3.72
N PHE A 65 2.25 3.53 -4.00
CA PHE A 65 3.19 3.98 -2.97
C PHE A 65 2.52 4.83 -1.89
N TRP A 66 1.54 5.65 -2.23
CA TRP A 66 0.74 6.38 -1.24
C TRP A 66 0.00 5.43 -0.30
N LYS A 67 -0.58 4.35 -0.82
CA LYS A 67 -1.18 3.29 -0.01
C LYS A 67 -0.16 2.61 0.90
N LEU A 68 1.01 2.24 0.37
CA LEU A 68 2.09 1.65 1.18
C LEU A 68 2.52 2.58 2.31
N LYS A 69 2.71 3.87 2.01
CA LYS A 69 3.07 4.90 3.01
C LYS A 69 2.04 4.95 4.13
N LYS A 70 0.75 4.94 3.78
CA LYS A 70 -0.36 4.97 4.74
C LYS A 70 -0.42 3.74 5.65
N GLU A 71 -0.23 2.54 5.07
CA GLU A 71 -0.39 1.28 5.79
C GLU A 71 0.86 0.87 6.60
N HIS A 72 2.07 1.17 6.10
CA HIS A 72 3.32 0.63 6.66
C HIS A 72 4.22 1.66 7.35
N TYR A 73 3.93 2.96 7.22
CA TYR A 73 4.78 4.00 7.81
C TYR A 73 4.01 4.83 8.85
N PRO A 74 3.51 4.20 9.93
CA PRO A 74 2.75 4.89 10.98
C PRO A 74 3.57 5.99 11.67
N LEU A 75 4.90 5.85 11.69
CA LEU A 75 5.80 6.86 12.26
C LEU A 75 5.78 8.17 11.45
N GLU A 76 5.69 8.10 10.12
CA GLU A 76 5.59 9.31 9.28
C GLU A 76 4.25 10.02 9.49
N ARG A 77 3.16 9.24 9.62
CA ARG A 77 1.84 9.79 9.95
C ARG A 77 1.84 10.45 11.31
N LEU A 78 2.39 9.77 12.32
CA LEU A 78 2.51 10.29 13.68
C LEU A 78 3.37 11.56 13.73
N TRP A 79 4.49 11.57 13.00
CA TRP A 79 5.34 12.75 12.88
C TRP A 79 4.59 13.92 12.24
N LYS A 80 3.81 13.68 11.19
CA LYS A 80 3.01 14.74 10.53
C LYS A 80 1.98 15.34 11.48
N ILE A 81 1.21 14.50 12.18
CA ILE A 81 0.21 14.93 13.17
C ILE A 81 0.89 15.70 14.32
N MET A 82 1.97 15.16 14.87
CA MET A 82 2.74 15.85 15.91
C MET A 82 3.27 17.21 15.40
N ASN A 83 3.72 17.29 14.15
CA ASN A 83 4.21 18.52 13.57
C ASN A 83 3.12 19.59 13.50
N GLU A 84 1.92 19.22 13.02
CA GLU A 84 0.75 20.09 12.93
C GLU A 84 0.32 20.61 14.32
N HIS A 85 0.31 19.74 15.34
CA HIS A 85 -0.18 20.11 16.67
C HIS A 85 0.87 20.78 17.58
N VAL A 86 2.17 20.52 17.37
CA VAL A 86 3.22 20.95 18.30
C VAL A 86 4.16 22.00 17.71
N ARG A 87 4.47 21.93 16.41
CA ARG A 87 5.55 22.73 15.82
C ARG A 87 5.10 23.73 14.75
N TYR A 88 3.98 23.48 14.07
CA TYR A 88 3.53 24.34 12.98
C TYR A 88 3.26 25.75 13.50
N ASN A 89 4.04 26.73 13.00
CA ASN A 89 4.03 28.14 13.42
C ASN A 89 4.29 28.38 14.93
N VAL A 90 4.94 27.46 15.63
CA VAL A 90 5.29 27.61 17.05
C VAL A 90 6.81 27.65 17.22
N TYR A 91 7.32 28.74 17.80
CA TYR A 91 8.73 28.86 18.19
C TYR A 91 8.90 28.54 19.68
N PHE A 92 9.89 27.70 19.99
CA PHE A 92 10.23 27.32 21.37
C PHE A 92 11.52 28.01 21.80
N LEU A 93 11.44 28.87 22.83
CA LEU A 93 12.57 29.61 23.40
C LEU A 93 13.56 28.73 24.16
N SER A 94 13.16 27.52 24.56
CA SER A 94 14.00 26.64 25.38
C SER A 94 13.79 25.16 25.07
N LYS A 95 14.82 24.35 25.32
CA LYS A 95 14.72 22.89 25.23
C LYS A 95 13.63 22.32 26.13
N THR A 96 13.42 22.92 27.31
CA THR A 96 12.42 22.47 28.27
C THR A 96 11.00 22.73 27.75
N SER A 97 10.72 23.90 27.19
CA SER A 97 9.39 24.22 26.62
C SER A 97 9.07 23.33 25.43
N PHE A 98 10.04 23.08 24.55
CA PHE A 98 9.90 22.11 23.47
C PHE A 98 9.61 20.69 23.99
N THR A 99 10.40 20.21 24.95
CA THR A 99 10.25 18.84 25.48
C THR A 99 8.90 18.65 26.18
N SER A 100 8.45 19.65 26.94
CA SER A 100 7.14 19.62 27.60
C SER A 100 6.00 19.60 26.59
N ALA A 101 6.11 20.34 25.48
CA ALA A 101 5.09 20.34 24.43
C ALA A 101 4.99 18.99 23.71
N ILE A 102 6.13 18.35 23.43
CA ILE A 102 6.16 17.00 22.85
C ILE A 102 5.55 15.98 23.83
N LYS A 103 5.89 16.03 25.12
CA LYS A 103 5.28 15.14 26.13
C LYS A 103 3.77 15.32 26.21
N LYS A 104 3.30 16.57 26.30
CA LYS A 104 1.88 16.90 26.31
C LYS A 104 1.14 16.35 25.09
N PHE A 105 1.76 16.38 23.91
CA PHE A 105 1.18 15.80 22.71
C PHE A 105 0.92 14.28 22.86
N PHE A 106 1.90 13.52 23.35
CA PHE A 106 1.73 12.07 23.54
C PHE A 106 0.76 11.72 24.68
N ASP A 107 0.77 12.49 25.76
CA ASP A 107 -0.01 12.18 26.96
C ASP A 107 -1.48 12.60 26.84
N VAL A 108 -1.78 13.68 26.09
CA VAL A 108 -3.11 14.29 26.05
C VAL A 108 -3.67 14.34 24.62
N THR A 109 -2.96 14.99 23.70
CA THR A 109 -3.48 15.33 22.37
C THR A 109 -3.65 14.09 21.47
N LEU A 110 -2.68 13.18 21.46
CA LEU A 110 -2.71 11.97 20.63
C LEU A 110 -3.85 11.01 21.02
N PRO A 111 -4.10 10.72 22.32
CA PRO A 111 -5.28 9.97 22.75
C PRO A 111 -6.62 10.59 22.36
N GLU A 112 -6.75 11.92 22.38
CA GLU A 112 -7.98 12.62 21.96
C GLU A 112 -8.22 12.47 20.45
N ILE A 113 -7.19 12.64 19.64
CA ILE A 113 -7.27 12.47 18.18
C ILE A 113 -7.65 11.03 17.81
N GLY A 114 -7.09 10.03 18.51
CA GLY A 114 -7.41 8.61 18.28
C GLY A 114 -8.87 8.24 18.57
N ARG A 115 -9.60 9.09 19.31
CA ARG A 115 -11.03 8.91 19.60
C ARG A 115 -11.95 9.53 18.54
N LEU A 116 -11.43 10.36 17.64
CA LEU A 116 -12.21 10.96 16.55
C LEU A 116 -12.40 9.94 15.41
N PRO A 117 -13.59 9.86 14.78
CA PRO A 117 -13.85 8.93 13.70
C PRO A 117 -12.88 9.19 12.53
N SER A 118 -12.31 8.10 11.98
CA SER A 118 -11.19 8.03 11.02
C SER A 118 -11.33 8.85 9.72
N ARG A 119 -12.43 9.57 9.52
CA ARG A 119 -12.73 10.33 8.28
C ARG A 119 -11.94 11.64 8.14
N TYR A 120 -11.28 12.14 9.18
CA TYR A 120 -10.61 13.44 9.17
C TYR A 120 -9.09 13.41 8.90
N TYR A 121 -8.45 12.24 8.90
CA TYR A 121 -6.99 12.11 8.82
C TYR A 121 -6.52 11.08 7.77
N ALA A 122 -7.35 10.85 6.73
CA ALA A 122 -7.16 9.83 5.70
C ALA A 122 -6.41 10.34 4.48
#